data_AF-A0A7Z1A425-F1
#
_entry.id   AF-A0A7Z1A425-F1
#
_cell.length_a   1.000
_cell.length_b   1.000
_cell.length_c   1.000
_cell.angle_alpha   90.00
_cell.angle_beta   90.00
_cell.angle_gamma   90.00
#
_symmetry.space_group_name_H-M   'P 1'
#
loop_
_entity.id
_entity.type
_entity.pdbx_description
1 polymer ?
#
loop_
_entity_poly.entity_id
_entity_poly.type
_entity_poly.pdbx_seq_one_letter_code
_entity_poly.pdbx_strand_id
1 'polypeptide(L)'
;MVLGSTVIDLTQGNDFVKTIDKEKPATTTNQAGETLMVNDKVQVQFCCSNLEHLKFGSLSIGDSNSVFLQGERTATKGDKAMPVEGNAKYRGTWAGYVTGSSNTSKGYEAQQFADNANRAEFDVDFAKKSLTGKLIPNTSSDGKSAFDITATINGNGFSGKANTPDIKTGGLKLDSKNSESGRVIVKDAVVTGGFYGPQANELGGSFTYKSNDVGSQDKDSSASVVFGARKQEVKQ
;
A
#
# COMPACT_ATOMS: atom_id res chain seq x y z
N MET A 1 -13.91 4.10 -9.13
CA MET A 1 -13.71 2.64 -9.17
C MET A 1 -15.00 1.97 -9.63
N VAL A 2 -14.92 0.94 -10.48
CA VAL A 2 -16.09 0.20 -10.97
C VAL A 2 -16.01 -1.24 -10.45
N LEU A 3 -17.06 -1.69 -9.75
CA LEU A 3 -17.22 -3.06 -9.23
C LEU A 3 -18.53 -3.64 -9.78
N GLY A 4 -18.44 -4.42 -10.87
CA GLY A 4 -19.62 -4.87 -11.60
C GLY A 4 -20.42 -3.67 -12.14
N SER A 5 -21.70 -3.55 -11.77
CA SER A 5 -22.57 -2.42 -12.11
C SER A 5 -22.43 -1.22 -11.16
N THR A 6 -21.68 -1.34 -10.06
CA THR A 6 -21.54 -0.27 -9.07
C THR A 6 -20.36 0.62 -9.37
N VAL A 7 -20.62 1.92 -9.43
CA VAL A 7 -19.60 2.97 -9.46
C VAL A 7 -19.38 3.49 -8.03
N ILE A 8 -18.13 3.46 -7.59
CA ILE A 8 -17.67 4.07 -6.34
C ILE A 8 -16.86 5.31 -6.71
N ASP A 9 -17.38 6.46 -6.31
CA ASP A 9 -16.75 7.76 -6.50
C ASP A 9 -15.66 7.96 -5.43
N LEU A 10 -14.40 7.96 -5.89
CA LEU A 10 -13.22 8.14 -5.05
C LEU A 10 -12.78 9.62 -4.94
N THR A 11 -13.66 10.55 -5.32
CA THR A 11 -13.36 12.00 -5.34
C THR A 11 -14.18 12.81 -4.34
N GLN A 12 -15.22 12.23 -3.73
CA GLN A 12 -16.09 12.96 -2.80
C GLN A 12 -15.49 13.05 -1.39
N GLY A 13 -15.54 14.23 -0.77
CA GLY A 13 -15.18 14.47 0.63
C GLY A 13 -13.79 15.08 0.84
N ASN A 14 -13.57 15.71 2.00
CA ASN A 14 -12.33 16.43 2.33
C ASN A 14 -11.46 15.72 3.38
N ASP A 15 -11.93 14.59 3.92
CA ASP A 15 -11.20 13.83 4.93
C ASP A 15 -9.90 13.24 4.33
N PHE A 16 -8.86 13.18 5.16
CA PHE A 16 -7.56 12.66 4.73
C PHE A 16 -7.66 11.23 4.21
N VAL A 17 -8.41 10.39 4.92
CA VAL A 17 -8.77 9.03 4.54
C VAL A 17 -10.28 8.94 4.61
N LYS A 18 -10.90 8.35 3.58
CA LYS A 18 -12.35 8.16 3.51
C LYS A 18 -12.70 6.68 3.46
N THR A 19 -13.71 6.29 4.23
CA THR A 19 -14.33 4.97 4.16
C THR A 19 -15.71 5.09 3.52
N ILE A 20 -16.00 4.25 2.53
CA ILE A 20 -17.30 4.11 1.90
C ILE A 20 -17.78 2.69 2.17
N ASP A 21 -18.92 2.58 2.86
CA ASP A 21 -19.65 1.32 3.01
C ASP A 21 -20.82 1.30 2.01
N LYS A 22 -20.94 0.20 1.25
CA LYS A 22 -22.08 -0.06 0.36
C LYS A 22 -22.50 -1.52 0.47
N GLU A 23 -23.77 -1.80 0.25
CA GLU A 23 -24.21 -3.15 -0.07
C GLU A 23 -23.88 -3.45 -1.54
N LYS A 24 -23.38 -4.65 -1.83
CA LYS A 24 -23.15 -5.09 -3.23
C LYS A 24 -24.50 -5.10 -3.98
N PRO A 25 -24.56 -4.69 -5.27
CA PRO A 25 -25.81 -4.72 -6.02
C PRO A 25 -26.33 -6.16 -6.15
N ALA A 26 -27.60 -6.41 -5.79
CA ALA A 26 -28.29 -7.68 -5.99
C ALA A 26 -28.54 -7.90 -7.51
N THR A 27 -28.21 -9.02 -8.16
CA THR A 27 -28.95 -10.30 -8.12
C THR A 27 -28.36 -11.27 -9.16
N THR A 28 -28.39 -12.59 -8.91
CA THR A 28 -28.41 -13.62 -9.98
C THR A 28 -29.47 -14.66 -9.65
N THR A 29 -30.04 -15.32 -10.65
CA THR A 29 -31.06 -16.37 -10.49
C THR A 29 -30.47 -17.73 -10.85
N ASN A 30 -30.75 -18.77 -10.06
CA ASN A 30 -30.38 -20.15 -10.43
C ASN A 30 -31.31 -20.70 -11.55
N GLN A 31 -31.01 -21.89 -12.09
CA GLN A 31 -31.82 -22.52 -13.15
C GLN A 31 -33.29 -22.81 -12.74
N ALA A 32 -33.62 -22.74 -11.45
CA ALA A 32 -34.97 -22.87 -10.92
C ALA A 32 -35.69 -21.52 -10.72
N GLY A 33 -35.04 -20.39 -11.06
CA GLY A 33 -35.63 -19.05 -10.90
C GLY A 33 -35.53 -18.48 -9.49
N GLU A 34 -34.68 -19.04 -8.61
CA GLU A 34 -34.45 -18.49 -7.27
C GLU A 34 -33.36 -17.42 -7.26
N THR A 35 -33.66 -16.28 -6.65
CA THR A 35 -32.73 -15.16 -6.45
C THR A 35 -31.64 -15.52 -5.42
N LEU A 36 -30.40 -15.64 -5.87
CA LEU A 36 -29.22 -15.72 -5.00
C LEU A 36 -28.81 -14.29 -4.59
N MET A 37 -29.08 -13.93 -3.34
CA MET A 37 -28.59 -12.69 -2.73
C MET A 37 -27.11 -12.87 -2.36
N VAL A 38 -26.24 -12.02 -2.90
CA VAL A 38 -24.89 -11.82 -2.36
C VAL A 38 -24.97 -10.69 -1.35
N ASN A 39 -24.97 -11.02 -0.06
CA ASN A 39 -25.04 -10.07 1.06
C ASN A 39 -23.66 -9.52 1.48
N ASP A 40 -22.68 -9.54 0.57
CA ASP A 40 -21.32 -9.13 0.92
C ASP A 40 -21.26 -7.60 1.06
N LYS A 41 -21.05 -7.13 2.29
CA LYS A 41 -20.75 -5.72 2.57
C LYS A 41 -19.49 -5.33 1.80
N VAL A 42 -19.58 -4.26 1.01
CA VAL A 42 -18.45 -3.64 0.33
C VAL A 42 -17.96 -2.48 1.18
N GLN A 43 -16.70 -2.53 1.59
CA GLN A 43 -16.04 -1.43 2.29
C GLN A 43 -14.82 -0.99 1.49
N VAL A 44 -14.72 0.31 1.19
CA VAL A 44 -13.56 0.89 0.53
C VAL A 44 -13.00 1.97 1.43
N GLN A 45 -11.77 1.79 1.88
CA GLN A 45 -11.00 2.86 2.50
C GLN A 45 -9.98 3.37 1.48
N PHE A 46 -9.93 4.68 1.28
CA PHE A 46 -9.01 5.26 0.32
C PHE A 46 -8.35 6.55 0.79
N CYS A 47 -7.15 6.71 0.29
CA CYS A 47 -6.19 7.73 0.62
C CYS A 47 -5.67 8.40 -0.67
N CYS A 48 -5.26 9.67 -0.67
CA CYS A 48 -5.39 10.65 0.42
C CYS A 48 -5.80 12.01 -0.13
N SER A 49 -6.40 12.87 0.70
CA SER A 49 -6.79 14.23 0.27
C SER A 49 -5.60 15.12 -0.12
N ASN A 50 -4.40 14.82 0.40
CA ASN A 50 -3.15 15.45 -0.01
C ASN A 50 -2.52 14.81 -1.25
N LEU A 51 -3.14 13.82 -1.88
CA LEU A 51 -2.68 13.21 -3.13
C LEU A 51 -3.72 13.51 -4.21
N GLU A 52 -3.33 14.29 -5.21
CA GLU A 52 -4.19 14.75 -6.29
C GLU A 52 -4.20 13.75 -7.44
N HIS A 53 -3.05 13.17 -7.76
CA HIS A 53 -2.84 12.31 -8.94
C HIS A 53 -2.76 10.83 -8.61
N LEU A 54 -2.81 10.47 -7.33
CA LEU A 54 -2.76 9.11 -6.83
C LEU A 54 -3.90 8.84 -5.85
N LYS A 55 -4.55 7.69 -6.00
CA LYS A 55 -5.52 7.13 -5.05
C LYS A 55 -5.18 5.67 -4.78
N PHE A 56 -5.17 5.29 -3.52
CA PHE A 56 -4.91 3.91 -3.10
C PHE A 56 -5.60 3.61 -1.77
N GLY A 57 -5.71 2.33 -1.44
CA GLY A 57 -6.21 1.92 -0.14
C GLY A 57 -6.69 0.47 -0.13
N SER A 58 -7.62 0.16 0.77
CA SER A 58 -8.19 -1.17 0.95
C SER A 58 -9.60 -1.28 0.39
N LEU A 59 -9.93 -2.48 -0.07
CA LEU A 59 -11.26 -2.88 -0.51
C LEU A 59 -11.57 -4.23 0.15
N SER A 60 -12.66 -4.26 0.91
CA SER A 60 -13.23 -5.49 1.46
C SER A 60 -14.58 -5.78 0.78
N ILE A 61 -14.79 -7.03 0.40
CA ILE A 61 -16.06 -7.54 -0.13
C ILE A 61 -16.39 -8.79 0.66
N GLY A 62 -17.34 -8.69 1.60
CA GLY A 62 -17.58 -9.75 2.58
C GLY A 62 -16.30 -9.99 3.39
N ASP A 63 -15.86 -11.24 3.48
CA ASP A 63 -14.60 -11.62 4.16
C ASP A 63 -13.36 -11.49 3.28
N SER A 64 -13.52 -11.16 1.99
CA SER A 64 -12.42 -11.03 1.05
C SER A 64 -11.80 -9.64 1.15
N ASN A 65 -10.51 -9.60 1.43
CA ASN A 65 -9.74 -8.37 1.60
C ASN A 65 -8.76 -8.17 0.45
N SER A 66 -8.70 -6.95 -0.07
CA SER A 66 -7.85 -6.58 -1.20
C SER A 66 -7.35 -5.16 -1.05
N VAL A 67 -6.34 -4.81 -1.84
CA VAL A 67 -5.81 -3.45 -1.93
C VAL A 67 -5.89 -2.97 -3.36
N PHE A 68 -5.94 -1.66 -3.55
CA PHE A 68 -5.94 -1.05 -4.87
C PHE A 68 -5.05 0.18 -4.92
N LEU A 69 -4.58 0.50 -6.13
CA LEU A 69 -3.83 1.71 -6.44
C LEU A 69 -4.17 2.15 -7.86
N GLN A 70 -4.43 3.44 -8.03
CA GLN A 70 -4.71 4.07 -9.31
C GLN A 70 -4.08 5.47 -9.32
N GLY A 71 -3.43 5.85 -10.42
CA GLY A 71 -2.91 7.20 -10.54
C GLY A 71 -2.52 7.60 -11.95
N GLU A 72 -2.37 8.91 -12.15
CA GLU A 72 -1.97 9.55 -13.39
C GLU A 72 -0.45 9.72 -13.44
N ARG A 73 0.21 8.92 -14.29
CA ARG A 73 1.67 8.91 -14.37
C ARG A 73 2.23 10.27 -14.76
N THR A 74 3.33 10.67 -14.12
CA THR A 74 4.12 11.83 -14.52
C THR A 74 4.58 11.68 -15.97
N ALA A 75 4.54 12.76 -16.76
CA ALA A 75 5.07 12.76 -18.12
C ALA A 75 6.59 12.47 -18.14
N THR A 76 7.10 11.85 -19.20
CA THR A 76 8.54 11.60 -19.36
C THR A 76 9.27 12.71 -20.12
N LYS A 77 8.54 13.68 -20.68
CA LYS A 77 9.08 14.81 -21.47
C LYS A 77 8.23 16.07 -21.26
N GLY A 78 8.86 17.25 -21.45
CA GLY A 78 8.23 18.57 -21.27
C GLY A 78 8.46 19.18 -19.88
N ASP A 79 7.95 20.38 -19.66
CA ASP A 79 8.27 21.21 -18.49
C ASP A 79 7.80 20.64 -17.15
N LYS A 80 6.79 19.76 -17.18
CA LYS A 80 6.21 19.07 -16.01
C LYS A 80 6.64 17.60 -15.91
N ALA A 81 7.69 17.21 -16.63
CA ALA A 81 8.14 15.83 -16.70
C ALA A 81 8.89 15.37 -15.44
N MET A 82 9.18 14.08 -15.41
CA MET A 82 10.10 13.44 -14.47
C MET A 82 11.39 14.26 -14.29
N PRO A 83 11.79 14.60 -13.05
CA PRO A 83 13.10 15.16 -12.78
C PRO A 83 14.21 14.19 -13.22
N VAL A 84 15.30 14.73 -13.75
CA VAL A 84 16.48 13.95 -14.17
C VAL A 84 17.63 14.03 -13.17
N GLU A 85 17.54 14.94 -12.21
CA GLU A 85 18.55 15.18 -11.18
C GLU A 85 17.90 15.61 -9.85
N GLY A 86 18.74 15.69 -8.81
CA GLY A 86 18.32 16.09 -7.47
C GLY A 86 17.82 14.93 -6.61
N ASN A 87 17.75 15.22 -5.32
CA ASN A 87 17.24 14.31 -4.30
C ASN A 87 15.89 14.82 -3.79
N ALA A 88 15.01 13.90 -3.44
CA ALA A 88 13.70 14.24 -2.91
C ALA A 88 13.30 13.28 -1.81
N LYS A 89 12.69 13.84 -0.76
CA LYS A 89 12.03 13.07 0.29
C LYS A 89 10.55 13.01 -0.01
N TYR A 90 9.92 11.86 0.19
CA TYR A 90 8.48 11.69 0.10
C TYR A 90 7.95 11.16 1.41
N ARG A 91 6.79 11.67 1.82
CA ARG A 91 6.07 11.22 3.01
C ARG A 91 4.63 10.94 2.68
N GLY A 92 4.11 9.86 3.23
CA GLY A 92 2.73 9.44 3.06
C GLY A 92 2.39 8.29 3.97
N THR A 93 1.54 7.39 3.48
CA THR A 93 1.01 6.28 4.26
C THR A 93 0.92 5.02 3.39
N TRP A 94 0.52 3.92 4.00
CA TRP A 94 0.38 2.63 3.34
C TRP A 94 -0.81 1.87 3.92
N ALA A 95 -1.36 0.98 3.10
CA ALA A 95 -2.40 0.05 3.51
C ALA A 95 -2.00 -1.35 3.05
N GLY A 96 -2.42 -2.37 3.80
CA GLY A 96 -2.11 -3.74 3.42
C GLY A 96 -2.67 -4.78 4.33
N TYR A 97 -2.70 -6.01 3.83
CA TYR A 97 -3.08 -7.19 4.59
C TYR A 97 -1.87 -8.11 4.66
N VAL A 98 -1.54 -8.54 5.87
CA VAL A 98 -0.39 -9.40 6.13
C VAL A 98 -0.82 -10.60 6.94
N THR A 99 -0.21 -11.74 6.66
CA THR A 99 -0.35 -12.98 7.44
C THR A 99 1.04 -13.39 7.91
N GLY A 100 1.14 -13.80 9.18
CA GLY A 100 2.38 -14.28 9.79
C GLY A 100 2.39 -15.79 10.02
N SER A 101 3.50 -16.29 10.57
CA SER A 101 3.82 -17.71 10.78
C SER A 101 2.82 -18.53 11.64
N SER A 102 1.89 -17.87 12.34
CA SER A 102 0.81 -18.50 13.11
C SER A 102 -0.54 -18.53 12.39
N ASN A 103 -0.56 -18.23 11.08
CA ASN A 103 -1.76 -17.93 10.30
C ASN A 103 -2.59 -16.75 10.85
N THR A 104 -1.99 -15.94 11.71
CA THR A 104 -2.58 -14.70 12.20
C THR A 104 -2.52 -13.67 11.09
N SER A 105 -3.66 -13.09 10.73
CA SER A 105 -3.76 -12.04 9.72
C SER A 105 -4.10 -10.70 10.36
N LYS A 106 -3.58 -9.62 9.79
CA LYS A 106 -3.86 -8.26 10.23
C LYS A 106 -3.96 -7.31 9.04
N GLY A 107 -5.00 -6.47 9.06
CA GLY A 107 -5.14 -5.33 8.17
C GLY A 107 -4.43 -4.10 8.72
N TYR A 108 -3.81 -3.35 7.82
CA TYR A 108 -3.24 -2.04 8.04
C TYR A 108 -3.93 -1.06 7.10
N GLU A 109 -4.38 0.04 7.67
CA GLU A 109 -5.17 1.05 7.00
C GLU A 109 -4.34 2.31 6.74
N ALA A 110 -4.66 3.02 5.67
CA ALA A 110 -4.02 4.30 5.40
C ALA A 110 -4.45 5.31 6.48
N GLN A 111 -3.50 6.09 6.98
CA GLN A 111 -3.73 7.01 8.11
C GLN A 111 -3.06 8.36 7.87
N GLN A 112 -3.63 9.42 8.44
CA GLN A 112 -3.02 10.75 8.42
C GLN A 112 -1.63 10.69 9.03
N PHE A 113 -0.66 11.28 8.33
CA PHE A 113 0.74 11.24 8.74
C PHE A 113 0.90 11.83 10.15
N ALA A 114 1.24 10.97 11.10
CA ALA A 114 1.50 11.27 12.50
C ALA A 114 2.45 10.21 13.08
N ASP A 115 3.08 10.47 14.22
CA ASP A 115 4.09 9.56 14.79
C ASP A 115 3.53 8.16 15.11
N ASN A 116 2.26 8.10 15.52
CA ASN A 116 1.53 6.88 15.82
C ASN A 116 0.65 6.38 14.66
N ALA A 117 0.93 6.80 13.42
CA ALA A 117 0.20 6.38 12.22
C ALA A 117 1.02 5.40 11.38
N ASN A 118 0.33 4.69 10.48
CA ASN A 118 0.99 3.97 9.39
C ASN A 118 1.65 5.00 8.45
N ARG A 119 2.97 5.00 8.38
CA ARG A 119 3.77 5.98 7.64
C ARG A 119 4.55 5.31 6.52
N ALA A 120 4.66 6.00 5.40
CA ALA A 120 5.51 5.63 4.29
C ALA A 120 6.50 6.76 4.03
N GLU A 121 7.79 6.45 4.11
CA GLU A 121 8.88 7.41 3.93
C GLU A 121 9.80 6.93 2.82
N PHE A 122 10.14 7.81 1.88
CA PHE A 122 11.02 7.47 0.77
C PHE A 122 12.08 8.54 0.54
N ASP A 123 13.28 8.08 0.22
CA ASP A 123 14.36 8.90 -0.31
C ASP A 123 14.58 8.50 -1.76
N VAL A 124 14.53 9.50 -2.65
CA VAL A 124 14.65 9.34 -4.09
C VAL A 124 15.85 10.14 -4.58
N ASP A 125 16.68 9.51 -5.41
CA ASP A 125 17.78 10.14 -6.12
C ASP A 125 17.52 9.97 -7.63
N PHE A 126 17.13 11.06 -8.29
CA PHE A 126 16.76 11.02 -9.70
C PHE A 126 17.98 10.85 -10.61
N ALA A 127 19.14 11.40 -10.22
CA ALA A 127 20.38 11.28 -10.97
C ALA A 127 20.90 9.83 -10.95
N LYS A 128 20.91 9.22 -9.76
CA LYS A 128 21.28 7.80 -9.59
C LYS A 128 20.18 6.82 -9.99
N LYS A 129 18.98 7.33 -10.29
CA LYS A 129 17.79 6.52 -10.61
C LYS A 129 17.50 5.48 -9.52
N SER A 130 17.60 5.88 -8.26
CA SER A 130 17.42 4.98 -7.11
C SER A 130 16.39 5.50 -6.13
N LEU A 131 15.69 4.58 -5.48
CA LEU A 131 14.72 4.85 -4.43
C LEU A 131 14.94 3.87 -3.28
N THR A 132 14.96 4.40 -2.07
CA THR A 132 14.84 3.62 -0.83
C THR A 132 13.59 4.04 -0.07
N GLY A 133 12.90 3.09 0.53
CA GLY A 133 11.63 3.32 1.21
C GLY A 133 11.51 2.54 2.50
N LYS A 134 10.72 3.08 3.42
CA LYS A 134 10.34 2.46 4.68
C LYS A 134 8.85 2.56 4.87
N LEU A 135 8.21 1.42 5.14
CA LEU A 135 6.82 1.36 5.59
C LEU A 135 6.84 1.09 7.09
N ILE A 136 6.38 2.06 7.86
CA ILE A 136 6.41 2.06 9.33
C ILE A 136 4.98 1.82 9.82
N PRO A 137 4.74 0.80 10.67
CA PRO A 137 3.41 0.53 11.21
C PRO A 137 3.10 1.51 12.35
N ASN A 138 1.81 1.78 12.56
CA ASN A 138 1.30 2.60 13.66
C ASN A 138 1.67 2.09 15.06
N THR A 139 2.01 0.80 15.17
CA THR A 139 2.49 0.18 16.40
C THR A 139 3.97 0.38 16.67
N SER A 140 4.72 1.03 15.77
CA SER A 140 6.14 1.33 15.99
C SER A 140 6.31 2.63 16.77
N SER A 141 6.79 2.51 18.01
CA SER A 141 7.10 3.65 18.89
C SER A 141 8.46 4.29 18.60
N ASP A 142 9.35 3.59 17.90
CA ASP A 142 10.74 3.98 17.65
C ASP A 142 11.06 4.21 16.16
N GLY A 143 10.05 4.23 15.29
CA GLY A 143 10.19 4.49 13.85
C GLY A 143 10.76 3.30 13.06
N LYS A 144 10.80 2.11 13.67
CA LYS A 144 11.17 0.85 13.01
C LYS A 144 10.20 0.50 11.88
N SER A 145 10.75 0.14 10.73
CA SER A 145 9.98 -0.27 9.56
C SER A 145 9.44 -1.69 9.70
N ALA A 146 8.23 -1.91 9.22
CA ALA A 146 7.69 -3.24 8.92
C ALA A 146 8.30 -3.79 7.63
N PHE A 147 8.51 -2.91 6.64
CA PHE A 147 9.09 -3.25 5.34
C PHE A 147 10.10 -2.19 4.91
N ASP A 148 11.24 -2.66 4.42
CA ASP A 148 12.21 -1.86 3.69
C ASP A 148 12.08 -2.13 2.20
N ILE A 149 12.13 -1.05 1.41
CA ILE A 149 12.00 -1.08 -0.05
C ILE A 149 13.26 -0.52 -0.67
N THR A 150 13.78 -1.21 -1.68
CA THR A 150 14.84 -0.71 -2.55
C THR A 150 14.40 -0.89 -4.00
N ALA A 151 14.54 0.16 -4.81
CA ALA A 151 14.09 0.13 -6.20
C ALA A 151 14.96 0.97 -7.13
N THR A 152 14.90 0.63 -8.41
CA THR A 152 15.52 1.38 -9.51
C THR A 152 14.44 2.07 -10.33
N ILE A 153 14.71 3.31 -10.71
CA ILE A 153 13.83 4.16 -11.49
C ILE A 153 14.08 3.90 -12.99
N ASN A 154 13.00 3.68 -13.74
CA ASN A 154 13.02 3.58 -15.19
C ASN A 154 11.85 4.37 -15.78
N GLY A 155 12.15 5.42 -16.55
CA GLY A 155 11.15 6.36 -17.05
C GLY A 155 10.42 7.06 -15.90
N ASN A 156 9.09 6.98 -15.91
CA ASN A 156 8.21 7.46 -14.82
C ASN A 156 7.75 6.33 -13.88
N GLY A 157 8.44 5.19 -13.92
CA GLY A 157 8.20 4.01 -13.10
C GLY A 157 9.40 3.64 -12.25
N PHE A 158 9.17 2.71 -11.32
CA PHE A 158 10.24 2.03 -10.61
C PHE A 158 9.88 0.58 -10.33
N SER A 159 10.91 -0.25 -10.23
CA SER A 159 10.79 -1.67 -9.87
C SER A 159 11.89 -2.04 -8.90
N GLY A 160 11.58 -2.92 -7.96
CA GLY A 160 12.50 -3.22 -6.86
C GLY A 160 12.05 -4.39 -5.99
N LYS A 161 12.55 -4.39 -4.76
CA LYS A 161 12.29 -5.43 -3.76
C LYS A 161 11.82 -4.82 -2.45
N ALA A 162 10.89 -5.53 -1.80
CA ALA A 162 10.48 -5.28 -0.43
C ALA A 162 10.91 -6.44 0.45
N ASN A 163 11.43 -6.13 1.63
CA ASN A 163 11.89 -7.08 2.62
C ASN A 163 11.40 -6.68 4.01
N THR A 164 11.09 -7.65 4.86
CA THR A 164 10.96 -7.39 6.30
C THR A 164 12.36 -7.28 6.91
N PRO A 165 12.66 -6.24 7.72
CA PRO A 165 13.89 -6.17 8.49
C PRO A 165 13.99 -7.30 9.52
N ASP A 166 15.18 -7.48 10.11
CA ASP A 166 15.32 -8.30 11.31
C ASP A 166 14.46 -7.74 12.45
N ILE A 167 13.85 -8.62 13.23
CA ILE A 167 12.87 -8.24 14.26
C ILE A 167 13.44 -7.36 15.40
N LYS A 168 14.76 -7.38 15.60
CA LYS A 168 15.43 -6.57 16.63
C LYS A 168 15.64 -5.14 16.14
N THR A 169 15.83 -4.98 14.83
CA THR A 169 16.09 -3.70 14.18
C THR A 169 14.85 -3.14 13.46
N GLY A 170 13.81 -3.93 13.27
CA GLY A 170 12.57 -3.61 12.58
C GLY A 170 11.59 -4.79 12.57
N GLY A 171 10.82 -4.95 11.49
CA GLY A 171 9.95 -6.10 11.26
C GLY A 171 8.55 -5.99 11.89
N LEU A 172 7.70 -6.97 11.59
CA LEU A 172 6.28 -6.95 11.96
C LEU A 172 5.90 -8.16 12.82
N LYS A 173 5.38 -7.89 14.02
CA LYS A 173 4.75 -8.88 14.91
C LYS A 173 3.25 -8.70 14.89
N LEU A 174 2.53 -9.78 14.68
CA LEU A 174 1.06 -9.76 14.68
C LEU A 174 0.45 -10.19 16.02
N ASP A 175 1.25 -10.80 16.90
CA ASP A 175 0.78 -11.22 18.22
C ASP A 175 1.11 -10.17 19.31
N SER A 176 0.25 -10.12 20.34
CA SER A 176 0.44 -9.26 21.53
C SER A 176 1.35 -9.91 22.57
N LYS A 177 1.69 -11.20 22.40
CA LYS A 177 2.48 -11.99 23.35
C LYS A 177 3.98 -11.93 23.09
N ASN A 178 4.44 -11.15 22.10
CA ASN A 178 5.85 -10.99 21.78
C ASN A 178 6.55 -12.32 21.46
N SER A 179 5.81 -13.33 21.02
CA SER A 179 6.40 -14.64 20.75
C SER A 179 7.06 -14.64 19.36
N GLU A 180 7.95 -15.59 19.11
CA GLU A 180 8.50 -15.83 17.78
C GLU A 180 7.41 -16.27 16.78
N SER A 181 6.24 -16.72 17.28
CA SER A 181 5.09 -17.09 16.49
C SER A 181 4.24 -15.87 16.13
N GLY A 182 3.92 -15.69 14.85
CA GLY A 182 3.21 -14.50 14.35
C GLY A 182 4.12 -13.43 13.74
N ARG A 183 5.37 -13.77 13.45
CA ARG A 183 6.25 -12.95 12.62
C ARG A 183 5.77 -12.98 11.17
N VAL A 184 5.76 -11.80 10.55
CA VAL A 184 5.66 -11.68 9.10
C VAL A 184 7.07 -11.62 8.55
N ILE A 185 7.40 -12.53 7.63
CA ILE A 185 8.69 -12.57 6.97
C ILE A 185 8.43 -12.45 5.47
N VAL A 186 8.98 -11.39 4.88
CA VAL A 186 8.93 -11.14 3.44
C VAL A 186 10.35 -11.02 2.93
N LYS A 187 10.67 -11.84 1.93
CA LYS A 187 11.98 -11.85 1.27
C LYS A 187 11.79 -11.61 -0.22
N ASP A 188 12.44 -10.58 -0.73
CA ASP A 188 12.51 -10.22 -2.14
C ASP A 188 11.15 -10.16 -2.85
N ALA A 189 10.13 -9.66 -2.16
CA ALA A 189 8.83 -9.38 -2.78
C ALA A 189 9.01 -8.35 -3.88
N VAL A 190 8.48 -8.64 -5.07
CA VAL A 190 8.63 -7.73 -6.22
C VAL A 190 7.78 -6.48 -6.00
N VAL A 191 8.44 -5.33 -5.96
CA VAL A 191 7.81 -4.03 -5.88
C VAL A 191 7.69 -3.45 -7.27
N THR A 192 6.51 -2.94 -7.59
CA THR A 192 6.27 -2.13 -8.79
C THR A 192 5.59 -0.84 -8.41
N GLY A 193 5.94 0.26 -9.07
CA GLY A 193 5.35 1.55 -8.79
C GLY A 193 5.64 2.61 -9.84
N GLY A 194 5.27 3.83 -9.49
CA GLY A 194 5.39 4.98 -10.37
C GLY A 194 5.42 6.31 -9.66
N PHE A 195 5.81 7.30 -10.44
CA PHE A 195 5.66 8.71 -10.11
C PHE A 195 4.38 9.23 -10.77
N TYR A 196 3.67 10.07 -10.04
CA TYR A 196 2.38 10.61 -10.41
C TYR A 196 2.40 12.14 -10.31
N GLY A 197 1.56 12.78 -11.13
CA GLY A 197 1.45 14.23 -11.16
C GLY A 197 2.65 14.97 -11.75
N PRO A 198 2.60 16.31 -11.84
CA PRO A 198 3.66 17.12 -12.43
C PRO A 198 4.96 17.02 -11.62
N GLN A 199 6.08 16.92 -12.33
CA GLN A 199 7.43 16.90 -11.74
C GLN A 199 7.63 15.83 -10.66
N ALA A 200 6.90 14.71 -10.79
CA ALA A 200 6.91 13.62 -9.82
C ALA A 200 6.57 14.11 -8.40
N ASN A 201 5.60 15.01 -8.25
CA ASN A 201 5.21 15.52 -6.94
C ASN A 201 4.57 14.44 -6.04
N GLU A 202 4.18 13.30 -6.61
CA GLU A 202 3.65 12.14 -5.90
C GLU A 202 4.34 10.84 -6.37
N LEU A 203 4.41 9.84 -5.50
CA LEU A 203 4.81 8.49 -5.85
C LEU A 203 3.92 7.47 -5.16
N GLY A 204 3.87 6.26 -5.72
CA GLY A 204 3.14 5.15 -5.14
C GLY A 204 3.45 3.84 -5.81
N GLY A 205 3.15 2.75 -5.13
CA GLY A 205 3.44 1.40 -5.62
C GLY A 205 2.78 0.33 -4.78
N SER A 206 3.05 -0.90 -5.18
CA SER A 206 2.49 -2.09 -4.54
C SER A 206 3.46 -3.26 -4.59
N PHE A 207 3.27 -4.19 -3.68
CA PHE A 207 3.85 -5.52 -3.76
C PHE A 207 2.90 -6.56 -3.17
N THR A 208 3.04 -7.78 -3.66
CA THR A 208 2.41 -8.97 -3.08
C THR A 208 3.47 -10.00 -2.78
N TYR A 209 3.27 -10.77 -1.72
CA TYR A 209 4.15 -11.85 -1.30
C TYR A 209 3.32 -13.01 -0.77
N LYS A 210 3.75 -14.22 -1.11
CA LYS A 210 3.29 -15.46 -0.50
C LYS A 210 4.50 -16.36 -0.39
N SER A 211 4.78 -16.86 0.81
CA SER A 211 5.85 -17.83 1.00
C SER A 211 5.51 -19.13 0.26
N ASN A 212 6.53 -19.71 -0.36
CA ASN A 212 6.44 -21.03 -1.01
C ASN A 212 7.26 -22.08 -0.25
N ASP A 213 7.94 -21.69 0.83
CA ASP A 213 8.79 -22.58 1.62
C ASP A 213 7.96 -23.21 2.73
N VAL A 214 7.44 -24.41 2.47
CA VAL A 214 6.57 -25.15 3.39
C VAL A 214 7.28 -25.67 4.66
N GLY A 215 8.62 -25.67 4.68
CA GLY A 215 9.43 -26.20 5.77
C GLY A 215 9.99 -25.15 6.73
N SER A 216 9.76 -23.87 6.45
CA SER A 216 10.40 -22.77 7.15
C SER A 216 9.47 -22.04 8.11
N GLN A 217 10.05 -21.20 8.96
CA GLN A 217 9.32 -20.31 9.88
C GLN A 217 8.46 -19.28 9.15
N ASP A 218 8.68 -19.04 7.85
CA ASP A 218 7.94 -18.10 7.01
C ASP A 218 6.87 -18.75 6.13
N LYS A 219 6.61 -20.06 6.24
CA LYS A 219 5.69 -20.81 5.36
C LYS A 219 4.29 -20.22 5.21
N ASP A 220 3.77 -19.61 6.27
CA ASP A 220 2.42 -19.01 6.29
C ASP A 220 2.46 -17.49 6.03
N SER A 221 3.65 -16.92 5.77
CA SER A 221 3.81 -15.49 5.54
C SER A 221 3.21 -15.07 4.21
N SER A 222 2.35 -14.07 4.25
CA SER A 222 1.84 -13.40 3.06
C SER A 222 1.69 -11.91 3.29
N ALA A 223 1.76 -11.13 2.21
CA ALA A 223 1.55 -9.69 2.25
C ALA A 223 0.92 -9.21 0.95
N SER A 224 -0.05 -8.30 1.04
CA SER A 224 -0.55 -7.51 -0.08
C SER A 224 -0.58 -6.07 0.37
N VAL A 225 0.29 -5.23 -0.20
CA VAL A 225 0.57 -3.89 0.30
C VAL A 225 0.53 -2.88 -0.84
N VAL A 226 -0.09 -1.73 -0.57
CA VAL A 226 -0.09 -0.52 -1.40
C VAL A 226 0.40 0.66 -0.58
N PHE A 227 1.09 1.59 -1.23
CA PHE A 227 1.59 2.79 -0.58
C PHE A 227 1.54 3.98 -1.53
N GLY A 228 1.50 5.17 -0.96
CA GLY A 228 1.57 6.43 -1.68
C GLY A 228 2.08 7.56 -0.81
N ALA A 229 2.81 8.48 -1.41
CA ALA A 229 3.50 9.54 -0.72
C ALA A 229 3.64 10.81 -1.57
N ARG A 230 3.59 11.98 -0.91
CA ARG A 230 3.78 13.29 -1.53
C ARG A 230 5.22 13.75 -1.31
N LYS A 231 5.81 14.34 -2.34
CA LYS A 231 7.12 14.99 -2.29
C LYS A 231 7.11 16.08 -1.22
N GLN A 232 8.16 16.13 -0.41
CA GLN A 232 8.33 17.12 0.64
C GLN A 232 9.12 18.32 0.09
N GLU A 233 8.70 19.52 0.48
CA GLU A 233 9.48 20.72 0.22
C GLU A 233 10.72 20.72 1.11
N VAL A 234 11.87 21.03 0.53
CA VAL A 234 13.08 21.32 1.31
C VAL A 234 12.85 22.70 1.93
N LYS A 235 12.56 22.76 3.23
CA LYS A 235 12.62 24.04 3.94
C LYS A 235 14.08 24.49 3.92
N GLN A 236 14.35 25.55 3.16
CA GLN A 236 15.62 26.29 3.21
C GLN A 236 15.77 26.99 4.56
#